data_AF-Q9NJI2-F1
#
_entry.id   AF-Q9NJI2-F1
#
_cell.length_a   1.000
_cell.length_b   1.000
_cell.length_c   1.000
_cell.angle_alpha   90.00
_cell.angle_beta   90.00
_cell.angle_gamma   90.00
#
_symmetry.space_group_name_H-M   'P 1'
#
loop_
_entity.id
_entity.type
_entity.pdbx_description
1 polymer ?
#
loop_
_entity_poly.entity_id
_entity_poly.type
_entity_poly.pdbx_seq_one_letter_code
_entity_poly.pdbx_strand_id
1 'polypeptide(L)'
;SITPGTVLIVLVGPHKGKRVIFLKQLESGLLLVTGPHMLNGYPLRRINQIYVIATKTKIDLTGIEIPEHLNDKYFSRPKKHNKKANAADIFSTKKKEYVVSDQRKTDQKLVDGMIIGAIKKRDDYTFIKQYLRSLFQLRQK
;
A
#
# COMPACT_ATOMS: atom_id res chain seq x y z
N SER A 1 -4.42 -14.69 -11.43
CA SER A 1 -3.24 -15.14 -10.66
C SER A 1 -2.44 -13.93 -10.25
N ILE A 2 -2.10 -13.81 -8.96
CA ILE A 2 -1.37 -12.67 -8.40
C ILE A 2 0.12 -12.96 -8.53
N THR A 3 0.81 -12.22 -9.39
CA THR A 3 2.27 -12.30 -9.55
C THR A 3 2.90 -10.94 -9.26
N PRO A 4 4.15 -10.86 -8.76
CA PRO A 4 4.85 -9.58 -8.58
C PRO A 4 4.68 -8.66 -9.79
N GLY A 5 4.33 -7.40 -9.56
CA GLY A 5 4.07 -6.41 -10.60
C GLY A 5 2.63 -6.35 -11.13
N THR A 6 1.76 -7.28 -10.71
CA THR A 6 0.35 -7.24 -11.11
C THR A 6 -0.35 -6.03 -10.50
N VAL A 7 -1.17 -5.35 -11.31
CA VAL A 7 -2.04 -4.29 -10.82
C VAL A 7 -3.27 -4.90 -10.14
N LEU A 8 -3.57 -4.37 -8.97
CA LEU A 8 -4.57 -4.82 -8.04
C LEU A 8 -5.56 -3.68 -7.80
N ILE A 9 -6.85 -4.01 -7.67
CA ILE A 9 -7.88 -3.05 -7.27
C ILE A 9 -8.25 -3.32 -5.81
N VAL A 10 -8.12 -2.30 -4.96
CA VAL A 10 -8.50 -2.41 -3.54
C VAL A 10 -10.00 -2.24 -3.40
N LEU A 11 -10.66 -3.19 -2.72
CA LEU A 11 -12.12 -3.16 -2.55
C LEU A 11 -12.57 -2.48 -1.25
N VAL A 12 -11.74 -2.53 -0.20
CA VAL A 12 -12.14 -2.15 1.16
C VAL A 12 -11.25 -1.07 1.75
N GLY A 13 -11.82 -0.27 2.65
CA GLY A 13 -11.11 0.70 3.47
C GLY A 13 -11.02 2.10 2.85
N PRO A 14 -10.19 2.99 3.42
CA PRO A 14 -10.07 4.39 2.98
C PRO A 14 -9.56 4.55 1.55
N HIS A 15 -8.99 3.49 0.98
CA HIS A 15 -8.39 3.47 -0.35
C HIS A 15 -9.17 2.58 -1.33
N LYS A 16 -10.45 2.31 -1.05
CA LYS A 16 -11.33 1.56 -1.95
C LYS A 16 -11.36 2.18 -3.35
N GLY A 17 -11.41 1.32 -4.37
CA GLY A 17 -11.37 1.69 -5.78
C GLY A 17 -9.99 2.09 -6.31
N LYS A 18 -8.97 2.31 -5.45
CA LYS A 18 -7.62 2.64 -5.94
C LYS A 18 -6.97 1.43 -6.61
N ARG A 19 -6.22 1.71 -7.67
CA ARG A 19 -5.39 0.74 -8.37
C ARG A 19 -3.96 0.80 -7.85
N VAL A 20 -3.43 -0.34 -7.47
CA VAL A 20 -2.18 -0.47 -6.72
C VAL A 20 -1.36 -1.63 -7.29
N ILE A 21 -0.06 -1.66 -7.03
CA ILE A 21 0.87 -2.62 -7.60
C ILE A 21 1.27 -3.61 -6.52
N PHE A 22 1.18 -4.89 -6.83
CA PHE A 22 1.65 -5.96 -5.97
C PHE A 22 3.18 -6.07 -6.01
N LEU A 23 3.81 -6.10 -4.84
CA LEU A 23 5.27 -6.20 -4.70
C LEU A 23 5.70 -7.63 -4.37
N LYS A 24 5.42 -8.06 -3.14
CA LYS A 24 5.77 -9.39 -2.62
C LYS A 24 4.67 -9.89 -1.67
N GLN A 25 4.60 -11.20 -1.50
CA GLN A 25 3.83 -11.80 -0.42
C GLN A 25 4.70 -11.86 0.84
N LEU A 26 4.13 -11.52 2.00
CA LEU A 26 4.82 -11.63 3.28
C LEU A 26 4.63 -13.03 3.88
N GLU A 27 5.43 -13.37 4.89
CA GLU A 27 5.35 -14.65 5.61
C GLU A 27 3.96 -14.92 6.19
N SER A 28 3.25 -13.87 6.63
CA SER A 28 1.86 -13.96 7.09
C SER A 28 0.84 -14.31 6.00
N GLY A 29 1.25 -14.41 4.74
CA GLY A 29 0.38 -14.57 3.58
C GLY A 29 -0.27 -13.27 3.10
N LEU A 30 -0.10 -12.16 3.82
CA LEU A 30 -0.58 -10.85 3.40
C LEU A 30 0.23 -10.30 2.22
N LEU A 31 -0.43 -9.55 1.35
CA LEU A 31 0.17 -8.94 0.18
C LEU A 31 0.80 -7.59 0.57
N LEU A 32 2.08 -7.41 0.27
CA LEU A 32 2.70 -6.09 0.30
C LEU A 32 2.39 -5.36 -1.00
N VAL A 33 1.78 -4.20 -0.86
CA VAL A 33 1.22 -3.44 -1.97
C VAL A 33 1.64 -1.98 -1.84
N THR A 34 1.92 -1.36 -2.98
CA THR A 34 2.11 0.08 -3.07
C THR A 34 1.40 0.60 -4.31
N GLY A 35 0.81 1.78 -4.21
CA GLY A 35 0.54 2.59 -5.39
C GLY A 35 1.49 3.76 -5.28
N PRO A 36 2.29 4.13 -6.30
CA PRO A 36 3.24 5.21 -6.15
C PRO A 36 2.57 6.41 -5.50
N HIS A 37 2.99 6.78 -4.28
CA HIS A 37 2.22 7.66 -3.40
C HIS A 37 2.01 9.03 -4.05
N MET A 38 2.97 9.47 -4.85
CA MET A 38 2.91 10.67 -5.68
C MET A 38 1.83 10.62 -6.77
N LEU A 39 1.45 9.43 -7.26
CA LEU A 39 0.44 9.27 -8.30
C LEU A 39 -0.97 9.15 -7.72
N ASN A 40 -1.19 8.24 -6.77
CA ASN A 40 -2.52 7.89 -6.31
C ASN A 40 -2.73 8.03 -4.79
N GLY A 41 -1.72 8.49 -4.06
CA GLY A 41 -1.78 8.68 -2.60
C GLY A 41 -2.06 7.37 -1.85
N TYR A 42 -1.58 6.23 -2.35
CA TYR A 42 -1.66 4.95 -1.65
C TYR A 42 -0.31 4.65 -0.99
N PRO A 43 -0.21 4.55 0.34
CA PRO A 43 1.06 4.24 0.99
C PRO A 43 1.40 2.75 0.89
N LEU A 44 2.66 2.40 1.14
CA LEU A 44 3.09 1.03 1.40
C LEU A 44 2.23 0.43 2.51
N ARG A 45 1.50 -0.63 2.15
CA ARG A 45 0.51 -1.23 3.04
C ARG A 45 0.39 -2.73 2.77
N ARG A 46 0.06 -3.46 3.84
CA ARG A 46 -0.34 -4.86 3.78
C ARG A 46 -1.85 -4.98 3.54
N ILE A 47 -2.23 -5.85 2.63
CA ILE A 47 -3.63 -6.16 2.32
C ILE A 47 -3.85 -7.67 2.28
N ASN A 48 -5.02 -8.12 2.74
CA ASN A 48 -5.45 -9.50 2.54
C ASN A 48 -5.94 -9.71 1.10
N GLN A 49 -5.52 -10.82 0.48
CA GLN A 49 -5.86 -11.23 -0.87
C GLN A 49 -7.36 -11.20 -1.18
N ILE A 50 -8.23 -11.50 -0.22
CA ILE A 50 -9.69 -11.53 -0.41
C ILE A 50 -10.25 -10.15 -0.81
N TYR A 51 -9.61 -9.06 -0.36
CA TYR A 51 -10.11 -7.69 -0.58
C TYR A 51 -9.56 -7.04 -1.86
N VAL A 52 -9.11 -7.86 -2.81
CA VAL A 52 -8.43 -7.38 -4.01
C VAL A 52 -8.96 -8.08 -5.25
N ILE A 53 -9.10 -7.31 -6.33
CA ILE A 53 -9.26 -7.86 -7.69
C ILE A 53 -7.92 -7.76 -8.42
N ALA A 54 -7.40 -8.89 -8.88
CA ALA A 54 -6.22 -8.91 -9.74
C ALA A 54 -6.62 -8.58 -11.18
N THR A 55 -6.01 -7.56 -11.77
CA THR A 55 -6.22 -7.22 -13.18
C THR A 55 -5.24 -7.99 -14.07
N LYS A 56 -5.45 -7.93 -15.39
CA LYS A 56 -4.53 -8.53 -16.38
C LYS A 56 -3.26 -7.69 -16.58
N THR A 57 -3.29 -6.42 -16.19
CA THR A 57 -2.17 -5.49 -16.34
C THR A 57 -1.05 -5.86 -15.37
N LYS A 58 0.15 -6.06 -15.93
CA LYS A 58 1.37 -6.35 -15.18
C LYS A 58 2.43 -5.33 -15.52
N ILE A 59 3.22 -4.93 -14.53
CA ILE A 59 4.39 -4.07 -14.65
C ILE A 59 5.62 -4.92 -14.36
N ASP A 60 6.63 -4.86 -15.21
CA ASP A 60 7.85 -5.64 -14.99
C ASP A 60 8.65 -5.02 -13.85
N LEU A 61 8.79 -5.79 -12.77
CA LEU A 61 9.57 -5.43 -11.58
C LEU A 61 10.96 -6.09 -11.57
N THR A 62 11.41 -6.61 -12.71
CA THR A 62 12.71 -7.28 -12.82
C THR A 62 13.83 -6.30 -12.49
N GLY A 63 14.65 -6.63 -11.48
CA GLY A 63 15.74 -5.79 -10.98
C GLY A 63 15.33 -4.76 -9.92
N ILE A 64 14.09 -4.79 -9.41
CA ILE A 64 13.69 -4.00 -8.25
C ILE A 64 13.83 -4.87 -7.00
N GLU A 65 14.85 -4.57 -6.20
CA GLU A 65 15.02 -5.17 -4.87
C GLU A 65 14.12 -4.45 -3.86
N ILE A 66 13.18 -5.19 -3.29
CA ILE A 66 12.33 -4.69 -2.22
C ILE A 66 13.12 -4.87 -0.91
N PRO A 67 13.32 -3.80 -0.12
CA PRO A 67 14.10 -3.90 1.11
C PRO A 67 13.58 -5.00 2.05
N GLU A 68 14.51 -5.79 2.60
CA GLU A 68 14.19 -6.92 3.46
C GLU A 68 13.54 -6.52 4.78
N HIS A 69 13.80 -5.29 5.27
CA HIS A 69 13.21 -4.80 6.52
C HIS A 69 11.69 -4.57 6.42
N LEU A 70 11.11 -4.56 5.22
CA LEU A 70 9.67 -4.45 4.99
C LEU A 70 8.94 -5.78 5.26
N ASN A 71 8.86 -6.13 6.54
CA ASN A 71 8.23 -7.36 7.03
C ASN A 71 6.98 -7.07 7.88
N ASP A 72 6.29 -8.12 8.32
CA ASP A 72 5.04 -8.00 9.09
C ASP A 72 5.21 -7.20 10.39
N LYS A 73 6.38 -7.30 11.03
CA LYS A 73 6.74 -6.53 12.24
C LYS A 73 6.82 -5.03 11.96
N TYR A 74 7.37 -4.64 10.81
CA TYR A 74 7.49 -3.23 10.41
C TYR A 74 6.13 -2.53 10.32
N PHE A 75 5.12 -3.25 9.83
CA PHE A 75 3.76 -2.74 9.66
C PHE A 75 2.86 -2.99 10.88
N SER A 76 3.39 -3.56 11.96
CA SER A 76 2.63 -3.77 13.20
C SER A 76 2.28 -2.43 13.84
N ARG A 77 1.08 -2.34 14.42
CA ARG A 77 0.69 -1.17 15.20
C ARG A 77 1.32 -1.27 16.59
N PRO A 78 1.94 -0.21 17.13
CA PRO A 78 2.41 -0.22 18.51
C PRO A 78 1.21 -0.44 19.44
N LYS A 79 1.29 -1.43 20.31
CA LYS A 79 0.25 -1.71 21.31
C LYS A 79 0.24 -0.56 22.30
N LYS A 80 -0.92 0.05 22.52
CA LYS A 80 -1.10 0.99 23.63
C LYS A 80 -1.12 0.16 24.92
N HIS A 81 -0.12 0.34 25.78
CA HIS A 81 -0.17 -0.22 27.11
C HIS A 81 -1.21 0.58 27.89
N ASN A 82 -2.40 0.01 28.08
CA ASN A 82 -3.35 0.58 29.01
C ASN A 82 -2.77 0.36 30.41
N LYS A 83 -2.29 1.43 31.06
CA LYS A 83 -2.13 1.40 32.52
C LYS A 83 -3.51 1.10 33.11
N LYS A 84 -3.59 0.32 34.19
CA LYS A 84 -4.85 0.10 34.92
C LYS A 84 -5.40 1.47 35.32
N ALA A 85 -6.36 1.98 34.56
CA ALA A 85 -6.93 3.30 34.77
C ALA A 85 -8.13 3.15 35.71
N ASN A 86 -8.16 3.95 36.77
CA ASN A 86 -9.39 4.16 37.54
C ASN A 86 -10.44 4.78 36.60
N ALA A 87 -11.73 4.52 36.84
CA ALA A 87 -12.82 4.88 35.92
C ALA A 87 -12.85 6.38 35.50
N ALA A 88 -12.29 7.27 36.32
CA ALA A 88 -12.18 8.70 36.05
C ALA A 88 -11.14 9.06 34.96
N ASP A 89 -10.14 8.21 34.69
CA ASP A 89 -9.03 8.49 33.77
C ASP A 89 -9.27 7.98 32.32
N ILE A 90 -10.42 7.35 32.09
CA ILE A 90 -10.79 6.78 30.77
C ILE A 90 -11.16 7.90 29.78
N PHE A 91 -11.69 9.03 30.27
CA PHE A 91 -12.13 10.15 29.44
C PHE A 91 -11.06 11.24 29.27
N SER A 92 -10.00 11.24 30.09
CA SER A 92 -8.88 12.20 30.03
C SER A 92 -7.80 11.80 29.00
N THR A 93 -7.78 10.54 28.57
CA THR A 93 -6.78 10.05 27.60
C THR A 93 -7.10 10.53 26.18
N LYS A 94 -6.54 11.70 25.81
CA LYS A 94 -6.53 12.17 24.42
C LYS A 94 -5.98 11.06 23.51
N LYS A 95 -6.78 10.63 22.54
CA LYS A 95 -6.37 9.67 21.51
C LYS A 95 -5.18 10.28 20.77
N LYS A 96 -3.95 9.85 21.08
CA LYS A 96 -2.77 10.21 20.28
C LYS A 96 -3.05 9.85 18.83
N GLU A 97 -3.12 10.87 17.98
CA GLU A 97 -3.25 10.71 16.54
C GLU A 97 -2.00 10.00 16.00
N TYR A 98 -2.20 9.18 14.98
CA TYR A 98 -1.11 8.40 14.40
C TYR A 98 -0.22 9.33 13.56
N VAL A 99 1.00 9.59 14.04
CA VAL A 99 2.02 10.31 13.27
C VAL A 99 2.88 9.30 12.52
N VAL A 100 3.09 9.54 11.23
CA VAL A 100 3.95 8.70 10.38
C VAL A 100 5.41 8.93 10.76
N SER A 101 6.13 7.85 11.08
CA SER A 101 7.56 7.86 11.36
C SER A 101 8.38 8.28 10.14
N ASP A 102 9.50 8.96 10.34
CA ASP A 102 10.32 9.44 9.23
C ASP A 102 10.91 8.31 8.39
N GLN A 103 11.24 7.18 9.02
CA GLN A 103 11.65 5.95 8.32
C GLN A 103 10.60 5.47 7.30
N ARG A 104 9.31 5.61 7.60
CA ARG A 104 8.25 5.22 6.65
C ARG A 104 8.20 6.16 5.45
N LYS A 105 8.51 7.44 5.65
CA LYS A 105 8.55 8.42 4.57
C LYS A 105 9.76 8.17 3.66
N THR A 106 10.91 7.84 4.22
CA THR A 106 12.12 7.52 3.43
C THR A 106 11.93 6.24 2.62
N ASP A 107 11.44 5.17 3.26
CA ASP A 107 11.17 3.90 2.59
C ASP A 107 10.15 4.05 1.46
N GLN A 108 9.09 4.85 1.69
CA GLN A 108 8.10 5.14 0.66
C GLN A 108 8.72 5.83 -0.55
N LYS A 109 9.54 6.86 -0.34
CA LYS A 109 10.18 7.60 -1.44
C LYS A 109 11.12 6.71 -2.26
N LEU A 110 11.88 5.85 -1.59
CA LEU A 110 12.80 4.91 -2.25
C LEU A 110 12.02 3.94 -3.15
N VAL A 111 11.02 3.25 -2.60
CA VAL A 111 10.21 2.27 -3.33
C VAL A 111 9.42 2.93 -4.47
N ASP A 112 8.83 4.10 -4.23
CA ASP A 112 8.10 4.84 -5.26
C ASP A 112 9.02 5.27 -6.40
N GLY A 113 10.24 5.73 -6.09
CA GLY A 113 11.24 6.10 -7.10
C GLY A 113 11.56 4.94 -8.03
N MET A 114 11.81 3.76 -7.47
CA MET A 114 12.11 2.54 -8.23
C MET A 114 10.94 2.14 -9.15
N ILE A 115 9.72 2.15 -8.62
CA ILE A 115 8.52 1.74 -9.36
C ILE A 115 8.16 2.74 -10.45
N ILE A 116 8.29 4.03 -10.18
CA ILE A 116 8.10 5.07 -11.20
C ILE A 116 9.15 4.91 -12.30
N GLY A 117 10.40 4.56 -11.95
CA GLY A 117 11.44 4.19 -12.90
C GLY A 117 11.01 3.04 -13.80
N ALA A 118 10.50 1.95 -13.24
CA ALA A 118 9.99 0.81 -14.02
C ALA A 118 8.78 1.17 -14.90
N ILE A 119 7.82 1.97 -14.39
CA ILE A 119 6.66 2.41 -15.18
C ILE A 119 7.11 3.24 -16.38
N LYS A 120 8.11 4.12 -16.22
CA LYS A 120 8.63 4.97 -17.30
C LYS A 120 9.34 4.21 -18.41
N LYS A 121 9.85 2.99 -18.15
CA LYS A 121 10.52 2.16 -19.17
C LYS A 121 9.55 1.61 -20.21
N ARG A 122 8.25 1.60 -19.93
CA ARG A 122 7.23 1.08 -20.85
C ARG A 122 6.81 2.15 -21.86
N ASP A 123 6.48 1.73 -23.07
CA ASP A 123 5.99 2.62 -24.12
C ASP A 123 4.64 3.25 -23.76
N ASP A 124 3.79 2.52 -23.03
CA ASP A 124 2.46 2.94 -22.58
C ASP A 124 2.46 3.68 -21.23
N TYR A 125 3.61 4.20 -20.77
CA TYR A 125 3.76 4.78 -19.43
C TYR A 125 2.75 5.90 -19.11
N THR A 126 2.38 6.70 -20.11
CA THR A 126 1.43 7.81 -19.95
C THR A 126 0.04 7.28 -19.63
N PHE A 127 -0.39 6.23 -20.32
CA PHE A 127 -1.66 5.56 -20.07
C PHE A 127 -1.66 4.86 -18.71
N ILE A 128 -0.59 4.16 -18.36
CA ILE A 128 -0.47 3.49 -17.05
C ILE A 128 -0.52 4.50 -15.89
N LYS A 129 0.10 5.69 -16.03
CA LYS A 129 -0.01 6.74 -15.01
C LYS A 129 -1.45 7.21 -14.81
N GLN A 130 -2.21 7.44 -15.89
CA GLN A 130 -3.63 7.81 -15.80
C GLN A 130 -4.48 6.66 -15.24
N TYR A 131 -4.16 5.43 -15.62
CA TYR A 131 -4.82 4.23 -15.12
C TYR A 131 -4.65 4.07 -13.61
N LEU A 132 -3.43 4.26 -13.08
CA LEU A 132 -3.15 4.20 -11.64
C LEU A 132 -3.77 5.36 -10.84
N ARG A 133 -3.94 6.53 -11.48
CA ARG A 133 -4.59 7.71 -10.88
C ARG A 133 -6.10 7.58 -10.77
N SER A 134 -6.74 6.93 -11.74
CA SER A 134 -8.19 6.80 -11.76
C SER A 134 -8.70 5.76 -10.75
N LEU A 135 -9.92 5.97 -10.27
CA LEU A 135 -10.60 5.04 -9.37
C LEU A 135 -11.42 4.02 -10.17
N PHE A 136 -11.51 2.82 -9.62
CA PHE A 136 -12.46 1.81 -10.07
C PHE A 136 -13.83 2.08 -9.47
N GLN A 137 -14.85 2.12 -10.34
CA GLN A 137 -16.25 2.27 -9.97
C GLN A 137 -17.10 1.52 -10.99
N LEU A 138 -18.20 0.93 -10.50
CA LEU A 138 -19.26 0.41 -11.36
C LEU A 138 -20.22 1.56 -11.65
N ARG A 139 -20.56 1.76 -12.93
CA ARG A 139 -21.54 2.75 -13.37
C ARG A 139 -22.70 2.01 -14.00
N GLN A 140 -23.93 2.41 -13.65
CA GLN A 140 -25.10 1.96 -14.40
C GLN A 140 -25.07 2.62 -15.78
N LYS A 141 -25.46 1.85 -16.79
CA LYS A 141 -25.61 2.32 -18.17
C LYS A 141 -26.93 3.05 -18.31
#